data_AF-A0A9X4EAW8-F1
#
_entry.id   AF-A0A9X4EAW8-F1
#
_cell.length_a   1.000
_cell.length_b   1.000
_cell.length_c   1.000
_cell.angle_alpha   90.00
_cell.angle_beta   90.00
_cell.angle_gamma   90.00
#
_symmetry.space_group_name_H-M   'P 1'
#
loop_
_entity.id
_entity.type
_entity.pdbx_description
1 polymer ?
#
loop_
_entity_poly.entity_id
_entity_poly.type
_entity_poly.pdbx_seq_one_letter_code
_entity_poly.pdbx_strand_id
1 'polypeptide(L)'
;MTDQTLSGPNTSSDSPLETDGQPDDIRIPDIYAYAMVIVPPIGALIEHALHQLHGTPPHDVKLVGSFATGIAYLVLAGLDRGAIRPALNRLGRNFSFLWVLLTPAYLWRRTSCLNQPRKVFWVWWLGLAAGVLVEVGLRGG
;
A
#
# COMPACT_ATOMS: atom_id res chain seq x y z
N MET A 1 -79.36 18.15 -14.74
CA MET A 1 -78.31 18.92 -15.42
C MET A 1 -76.98 18.43 -14.89
N THR A 2 -76.20 17.84 -15.79
CA THR A 2 -74.83 17.34 -15.61
C THR A 2 -73.86 18.45 -15.21
N ASP A 3 -72.92 18.13 -14.30
CA ASP A 3 -71.51 18.36 -14.58
C ASP A 3 -70.61 17.39 -13.78
N GLN A 4 -69.71 16.77 -14.53
CA GLN A 4 -68.57 15.98 -14.07
C GLN A 4 -67.39 16.90 -13.76
N THR A 5 -66.48 16.42 -12.91
CA THR A 5 -65.01 16.70 -12.74
C THR A 5 -64.69 16.96 -11.27
N LEU A 6 -63.64 16.44 -10.63
CA LEU A 6 -62.56 15.51 -10.98
C LEU A 6 -61.97 14.99 -9.66
N SER A 7 -61.66 13.69 -9.63
CA SER A 7 -60.78 12.89 -8.75
C SER A 7 -60.21 13.45 -7.45
N GLY A 8 -60.46 12.69 -6.37
CA GLY A 8 -59.79 12.77 -5.07
C GLY A 8 -58.32 12.33 -5.05
N PRO A 9 -57.72 12.24 -3.84
CA PRO A 9 -56.36 12.69 -3.56
C PRO A 9 -55.29 11.70 -4.01
N ASN A 10 -54.27 12.20 -4.71
CA ASN A 10 -53.03 11.47 -4.96
C ASN A 10 -52.25 11.33 -3.65
N THR A 11 -52.56 10.28 -2.88
CA THR A 11 -51.67 9.77 -1.84
C THR A 11 -50.49 9.03 -2.46
N SER A 12 -49.31 9.37 -1.96
CA SER A 12 -48.12 8.51 -1.84
C SER A 12 -47.58 7.88 -3.12
N SER A 13 -46.54 8.50 -3.67
CA SER A 13 -45.25 7.85 -3.88
C SER A 13 -44.23 8.93 -4.18
N ASP A 14 -43.76 9.62 -3.14
CA ASP A 14 -42.38 10.11 -3.14
C ASP A 14 -41.51 8.87 -3.23
N SER A 15 -41.19 8.45 -4.46
CA SER A 15 -40.13 7.47 -4.68
C SER A 15 -38.86 8.06 -4.07
N PRO A 16 -38.23 7.39 -3.09
CA PRO A 16 -36.93 7.82 -2.64
C PRO A 16 -36.03 7.80 -3.87
N LEU A 17 -35.23 8.86 -4.04
CA LEU A 17 -34.00 8.79 -4.81
C LEU A 17 -33.25 7.54 -4.32
N GLU A 18 -33.33 6.43 -5.05
CA GLU A 18 -32.24 5.46 -5.09
C GLU A 18 -31.08 6.22 -5.73
N THR A 19 -30.42 7.01 -4.89
CA THR A 19 -29.02 7.33 -5.10
C THR A 19 -28.36 5.98 -4.95
N ASP A 20 -28.24 5.27 -6.08
CA ASP A 20 -27.38 4.13 -6.26
C ASP A 20 -25.95 4.65 -6.10
N GLY A 21 -25.62 5.06 -4.88
CA GLY A 21 -24.29 5.27 -4.38
C GLY A 21 -23.67 3.90 -4.21
N GLN A 22 -23.55 3.20 -5.34
CA GLN A 22 -22.57 2.14 -5.46
C GLN A 22 -21.28 2.76 -4.95
N PRO A 23 -20.74 2.30 -3.81
CA PRO A 23 -19.56 2.92 -3.25
C PRO A 23 -18.51 2.83 -4.34
N ASP A 24 -18.10 3.99 -4.86
CA ASP A 24 -16.96 4.08 -5.76
C ASP A 24 -15.90 3.14 -5.18
N ASP A 25 -15.58 2.10 -5.93
CA ASP A 25 -14.55 1.14 -5.58
C ASP A 25 -13.27 1.96 -5.46
N ILE A 26 -12.97 2.45 -4.25
CA ILE A 26 -11.82 3.31 -4.01
C ILE A 26 -10.64 2.41 -4.32
N ARG A 27 -10.13 2.53 -5.55
CA ARG A 27 -8.88 1.91 -5.95
C ARG A 27 -7.78 2.54 -5.11
N ILE A 28 -7.42 1.84 -4.06
CA ILE A 28 -6.26 2.19 -3.25
C ILE A 28 -5.03 1.87 -4.09
N PRO A 29 -4.21 2.86 -4.44
CA PRO A 29 -3.04 2.62 -5.26
C PRO A 29 -2.05 1.74 -4.49
N ASP A 30 -1.61 0.65 -5.12
CA ASP A 30 -0.58 -0.24 -4.58
C ASP A 30 0.84 0.29 -4.78
N ILE A 31 0.99 1.52 -5.31
CA ILE A 31 2.27 2.12 -5.67
C ILE A 31 3.27 2.15 -4.50
N TYR A 32 2.81 2.45 -3.29
CA TYR A 32 3.68 2.49 -2.12
C TYR A 32 4.10 1.09 -1.65
N ALA A 33 3.22 0.09 -1.79
CA ALA A 33 3.57 -1.30 -1.50
C ALA A 33 4.62 -1.82 -2.49
N TYR A 34 4.48 -1.51 -3.78
CA TYR A 34 5.52 -1.81 -4.78
C TYR A 34 6.82 -1.06 -4.50
N ALA A 35 6.75 0.21 -4.12
CA ALA A 35 7.95 0.99 -3.77
C ALA A 35 8.71 0.35 -2.59
N MET A 36 8.01 -0.11 -1.55
CA MET A 36 8.65 -0.83 -0.43
C MET A 36 9.36 -2.12 -0.85
N VAL A 37 8.84 -2.82 -1.86
CA VAL A 37 9.48 -4.02 -2.41
C VAL A 37 10.77 -3.70 -3.18
N ILE A 38 10.83 -2.51 -3.80
CA ILE A 38 11.96 -2.07 -4.63
C ILE A 38 13.06 -1.37 -3.81
N VAL A 39 12.77 -0.88 -2.60
CA VAL A 39 13.78 -0.22 -1.75
C VAL A 39 15.02 -1.08 -1.49
N PRO A 40 14.91 -2.37 -1.09
CA PRO A 40 16.10 -3.20 -0.84
C PRO A 40 17.07 -3.31 -2.02
N PRO A 41 16.65 -3.65 -3.25
CA PRO A 41 17.58 -3.70 -4.38
C PRO A 41 18.19 -2.33 -4.73
N ILE A 42 17.45 -1.22 -4.55
CA ILE A 42 18.04 0.13 -4.71
C ILE A 42 19.13 0.36 -3.67
N GLY A 43 18.90 -0.04 -2.42
CA GLY A 43 19.89 -0.01 -1.35
C GLY A 43 21.17 -0.74 -1.70
N ALA A 44 21.03 -1.98 -2.17
CA ALA A 44 22.14 -2.82 -2.59
C ALA A 44 22.94 -2.18 -3.74
N LEU A 45 22.28 -1.53 -4.70
CA LEU A 45 22.93 -0.81 -5.78
C LEU A 45 23.70 0.42 -5.29
N ILE A 46 23.15 1.17 -4.34
CA ILE A 46 23.84 2.31 -3.70
C ILE A 46 25.08 1.82 -2.96
N GLU A 47 24.96 0.76 -2.15
CA GLU A 47 26.09 0.14 -1.46
C GLU A 47 27.17 -0.30 -2.45
N HIS A 48 26.77 -1.00 -3.52
CA HIS A 48 27.69 -1.45 -4.56
C HIS A 48 28.41 -0.29 -5.26
N ALA A 49 27.68 0.78 -5.62
CA ALA A 49 28.27 1.97 -6.24
C ALA A 49 29.25 2.70 -5.29
N LEU A 50 28.90 2.82 -4.01
CA LEU A 50 29.76 3.41 -2.99
C LEU A 50 31.02 2.59 -2.74
N HIS A 51 30.94 1.26 -2.82
CA HIS A 51 32.11 0.38 -2.72
C HIS A 51 33.10 0.56 -3.88
N GLN A 52 32.66 1.00 -5.05
CA GLN A 52 33.55 1.29 -6.17
C GLN A 52 34.30 2.62 -6.01
N LEU A 53 33.84 3.51 -5.11
CA LEU A 53 34.53 4.77 -4.80
C LEU A 53 35.71 4.50 -3.87
N HIS A 54 36.92 4.66 -4.39
CA HIS A 54 38.16 4.54 -3.62
C HIS A 54 38.14 5.50 -2.41
N GLY A 55 38.24 4.95 -1.20
CA GLY A 55 38.42 5.73 0.04
C GLY A 55 37.33 5.57 1.09
N THR A 56 36.21 4.91 0.79
CA THR A 56 35.15 4.71 1.79
C THR A 56 35.33 3.39 2.53
N PRO A 57 35.42 3.39 3.88
CA PRO A 57 35.48 2.16 4.66
C PRO A 57 34.23 1.29 4.41
N PRO A 58 34.37 -0.04 4.27
CA PRO A 58 33.24 -0.93 3.98
C PRO A 58 32.12 -0.88 5.02
N HIS A 59 32.47 -0.60 6.28
CA HIS A 59 31.53 -0.43 7.38
C HIS A 59 30.63 0.79 7.19
N ASP A 60 31.21 1.92 6.75
CA ASP A 60 30.49 3.17 6.59
C ASP A 60 29.55 3.13 5.38
N VAL A 61 29.97 2.47 4.30
CA VAL A 61 29.12 2.21 3.13
C VAL A 61 27.84 1.46 3.52
N LYS A 62 27.98 0.36 4.28
CA LYS A 62 26.84 -0.42 4.77
C LYS A 62 25.95 0.37 5.70
N LEU A 63 26.55 1.14 6.61
CA LEU A 63 25.78 1.96 7.55
C LEU A 63 24.97 3.03 6.83
N VAL A 64 25.56 3.73 5.86
CA VAL A 64 24.87 4.74 5.04
C VAL A 64 23.76 4.10 4.19
N GLY A 65 24.05 2.99 3.51
CA GLY A 65 23.07 2.27 2.68
C GLY A 65 21.88 1.76 3.49
N SER A 66 22.14 1.10 4.61
CA SER A 66 21.11 0.59 5.53
C SER A 66 20.31 1.71 6.18
N PHE A 67 20.94 2.81 6.57
CA PHE A 67 20.26 3.95 7.18
C PHE A 67 19.36 4.68 6.18
N ALA A 68 19.87 4.94 4.96
CA ALA A 68 19.12 5.62 3.90
C ALA A 68 17.90 4.79 3.47
N THR A 69 18.08 3.48 3.28
CA THR A 69 16.98 2.56 2.92
C THR A 69 15.96 2.41 4.05
N GLY A 70 16.42 2.35 5.31
CA GLY A 70 15.54 2.31 6.48
C GLY A 70 14.66 3.55 6.58
N ILE A 71 15.21 4.76 6.40
CA ILE A 71 14.44 6.00 6.37
C ILE A 71 13.44 6.00 5.22
N ALA A 72 13.90 5.66 4.00
CA ALA A 72 13.03 5.62 2.82
C ALA A 72 11.84 4.67 3.03
N TYR A 73 12.08 3.50 3.63
CA TYR A 73 11.05 2.54 3.98
C TYR A 73 10.03 3.12 4.98
N LEU A 74 10.49 3.74 6.06
CA LEU A 74 9.60 4.34 7.07
C LEU A 74 8.72 5.44 6.47
N VAL A 75 9.30 6.29 5.61
CA VAL A 75 8.55 7.34 4.89
C VAL A 75 7.48 6.72 3.99
N LEU A 76 7.86 5.73 3.17
CA LEU A 76 6.91 5.04 2.29
C LEU A 76 5.78 4.38 3.06
N ALA A 77 6.08 3.76 4.19
CA ALA A 77 5.05 3.11 4.99
C ALA A 77 4.13 4.12 5.73
N GLY A 78 4.66 5.28 6.10
CA GLY A 78 3.84 6.40 6.56
C GLY A 78 2.87 6.89 5.48
N LEU A 79 3.37 7.05 4.24
CA LEU A 79 2.56 7.49 3.10
C LEU A 79 1.50 6.45 2.71
N ASP A 80 1.87 5.17 2.62
CA ASP A 80 0.92 4.08 2.35
C ASP A 80 -0.16 4.03 3.42
N ARG A 81 0.21 4.12 4.70
CA ARG A 81 -0.76 4.18 5.81
C ARG A 81 -1.71 5.36 5.64
N GLY A 82 -1.20 6.54 5.30
CA GLY A 82 -2.01 7.73 5.02
C GLY A 82 -3.03 7.49 3.90
N ALA A 83 -2.61 6.80 2.83
CA ALA A 83 -3.44 6.48 1.68
C ALA A 83 -4.51 5.41 1.98
N ILE A 84 -4.19 4.38 2.78
CA ILE A 84 -5.12 3.26 3.05
C ILE A 84 -6.09 3.56 4.21
N ARG A 85 -5.71 4.44 5.16
CA ARG A 85 -6.48 4.70 6.38
C ARG A 85 -7.93 5.14 6.13
N PRO A 86 -8.25 6.02 5.16
CA PRO A 86 -9.63 6.40 4.87
C PRO A 86 -10.50 5.20 4.48
N ALA A 87 -9.98 4.31 3.64
CA ALA A 87 -10.70 3.11 3.21
C ALA A 87 -10.87 2.11 4.38
N LEU A 88 -9.84 1.95 5.21
CA LEU A 88 -9.91 1.09 6.39
C LEU A 88 -10.93 1.57 7.42
N ASN A 89 -11.01 2.89 7.65
CA ASN A 89 -11.99 3.49 8.54
C ASN A 89 -13.42 3.22 8.03
N ARG A 90 -13.67 3.33 6.71
CA ARG A 90 -14.98 3.00 6.10
C ARG A 90 -15.34 1.53 6.30
N LEU A 91 -14.36 0.64 6.27
CA LEU A 91 -14.55 -0.80 6.49
C LEU A 91 -14.60 -1.20 7.98
N GLY A 92 -14.45 -0.25 8.93
CA GLY A 92 -14.39 -0.54 10.36
C GLY A 92 -13.18 -1.38 10.79
N ARG A 93 -12.08 -1.34 10.02
CA ARG A 93 -10.90 -2.18 10.22
C ARG A 93 -9.76 -1.39 10.84
N ASN A 94 -9.12 -1.96 11.87
CA ASN A 94 -7.95 -1.36 12.51
C ASN A 94 -6.64 -1.82 11.86
N PHE A 95 -5.73 -0.88 11.63
CA PHE A 95 -4.40 -1.12 11.10
C PHE A 95 -3.33 -0.43 11.96
N SER A 96 -2.57 -1.25 12.69
CA SER A 96 -1.52 -0.78 13.58
C SER A 96 -0.28 -0.35 12.80
N PHE A 97 0.35 0.74 13.21
CA PHE A 97 1.62 1.16 12.65
C PHE A 97 2.76 0.19 12.97
N LEU A 98 2.67 -0.56 14.09
CA LEU A 98 3.74 -1.46 14.53
C LEU A 98 4.10 -2.53 13.50
N TRP A 99 3.17 -2.84 12.58
CA TRP A 99 3.44 -3.77 11.49
C TRP A 99 4.56 -3.29 10.55
N VAL A 100 4.85 -1.99 10.50
CA VAL A 100 5.97 -1.40 9.75
C VAL A 100 7.32 -1.96 10.19
N LEU A 101 7.48 -2.42 11.43
CA LEU A 101 8.77 -2.96 11.87
C LEU A 101 9.18 -4.23 11.11
N LEU A 102 8.22 -4.90 10.45
CA LEU A 102 8.48 -6.09 9.67
C LEU A 102 7.73 -6.03 8.34
N THR A 103 8.44 -5.70 7.25
CA THR A 103 7.88 -5.57 5.89
C THR A 103 6.92 -6.70 5.49
N PRO A 104 7.26 -8.00 5.64
CA PRO A 104 6.29 -9.07 5.37
C PRO A 104 5.00 -8.99 6.20
N ALA A 105 5.09 -8.69 7.49
CA ALA A 105 3.91 -8.59 8.33
C ALA A 105 3.07 -7.36 7.97
N TYR A 106 3.72 -6.25 7.62
CA TYR A 106 3.07 -5.05 7.08
C TYR A 106 2.24 -5.38 5.84
N LEU A 107 2.86 -5.98 4.82
CA LEU A 107 2.23 -6.30 3.54
C LEU A 107 1.12 -7.36 3.70
N TRP A 108 1.32 -8.34 4.59
CA TRP A 108 0.30 -9.33 4.93
C TRP A 108 -0.92 -8.69 5.58
N ARG A 109 -0.71 -7.78 6.53
CA ARG A 109 -1.81 -7.05 7.16
C ARG A 109 -2.50 -6.12 6.19
N ARG A 110 -1.76 -5.45 5.32
CA ARG A 110 -2.31 -4.56 4.29
C ARG A 110 -3.27 -5.30 3.39
N THR A 111 -2.85 -6.42 2.80
CA THR A 111 -3.72 -7.24 1.94
C THR A 111 -4.95 -7.77 2.69
N SER A 112 -4.78 -8.23 3.94
CA SER A 112 -5.88 -8.74 4.76
C SER A 112 -6.90 -7.65 5.09
N CYS A 113 -6.43 -6.47 5.50
CA CYS A 113 -7.28 -5.34 5.87
C CYS A 113 -7.96 -4.69 4.66
N LEU A 114 -7.36 -4.77 3.47
CA LEU A 114 -7.94 -4.28 2.21
C LEU A 114 -8.75 -5.33 1.45
N ASN A 115 -8.89 -6.55 1.99
CA ASN A 115 -9.56 -7.67 1.32
C ASN A 115 -8.97 -8.01 -0.06
N GLN A 116 -7.67 -7.74 -0.26
CA GLN A 116 -6.99 -8.02 -1.51
C GLN A 116 -6.73 -9.53 -1.66
N PRO A 117 -6.71 -10.07 -2.90
CA PRO A 117 -6.42 -11.47 -3.11
C PRO A 117 -5.01 -11.83 -2.62
N ARG A 118 -4.88 -12.99 -1.97
CA ARG A 118 -3.61 -13.47 -1.38
C ARG A 118 -2.45 -13.54 -2.37
N LYS A 119 -2.74 -13.68 -3.67
CA LYS A 119 -1.74 -13.66 -4.74
C LYS A 119 -0.93 -12.35 -4.74
N VAL A 120 -1.54 -11.21 -4.40
CA VAL A 120 -0.86 -9.91 -4.36
C VAL A 120 0.24 -9.88 -3.30
N PHE A 121 -0.04 -10.43 -2.11
CA PHE A 121 0.98 -10.58 -1.08
C PHE A 121 2.17 -11.42 -1.58
N TRP A 122 1.90 -12.54 -2.24
CA TRP A 122 2.97 -13.41 -2.76
C TRP A 122 3.81 -12.72 -3.84
N VAL A 123 3.22 -11.89 -4.70
CA VAL A 123 3.98 -11.08 -5.67
C VAL A 123 4.99 -10.17 -4.94
N TRP A 124 4.55 -9.46 -3.90
CA TRP A 124 5.45 -8.60 -3.14
C TRP A 124 6.49 -9.37 -2.34
N TRP A 125 6.10 -10.49 -1.73
CA TRP A 125 7.00 -11.35 -0.97
C TRP A 125 8.10 -11.95 -1.85
N LEU A 126 7.73 -12.46 -3.03
CA LEU A 126 8.69 -12.97 -4.00
C LEU A 126 9.59 -11.86 -4.54
N GLY A 127 9.05 -10.65 -4.77
CA GLY A 127 9.85 -9.49 -5.15
C GLY A 127 10.88 -9.10 -4.10
N LEU A 128 10.50 -9.10 -2.81
CA LEU A 128 11.42 -8.86 -1.70
C LEU A 128 12.51 -9.95 -1.63
N ALA A 129 12.11 -11.22 -1.73
CA ALA A 129 13.04 -12.34 -1.72
C ALA A 129 14.04 -12.25 -2.90
N ALA A 130 13.57 -11.89 -4.09
CA ALA A 130 14.43 -11.67 -5.25
C ALA A 130 15.41 -10.52 -5.02
N GLY A 131 14.97 -9.40 -4.42
CA GLY A 131 15.85 -8.28 -4.07
C GLY A 131 16.98 -8.69 -3.11
N VAL A 132 16.67 -9.48 -2.08
CA VAL A 132 17.67 -10.02 -1.15
C VAL A 132 18.65 -10.95 -1.87
N LEU A 133 18.16 -11.80 -2.78
CA LEU A 133 19.02 -12.69 -3.56
C LEU A 133 19.98 -11.91 -4.48
N VAL A 134 19.53 -10.81 -5.07
CA VAL A 134 20.39 -9.91 -5.86
C VAL A 134 21.49 -9.30 -4.98
N GLU A 135 21.14 -8.82 -3.79
CA GLU A 135 22.13 -8.27 -2.84
C GLU A 135 23.18 -9.33 -2.44
N VAL A 136 22.76 -10.56 -2.16
CA VAL A 136 23.68 -11.67 -1.88
C VAL A 136 24.58 -11.97 -3.09
N GLY A 137 24.02 -11.98 -4.30
CA GLY A 137 24.78 -12.18 -5.53
C GLY A 137 25.83 -11.09 -5.77
N LEU A 138 25.49 -9.82 -5.54
CA LEU A 138 26.41 -8.68 -5.68
C LEU A 138 27.56 -8.69 -4.67
N ARG A 139 27.43 -9.41 -3.56
CA ARG A 139 28.47 -9.54 -2.52
C ARG A 139 29.41 -10.74 -2.72
N GLY A 140 29.01 -11.74 -3.50
CA GLY A 140 29.78 -12.97 -3.73
C GLY A 140 30.52 -13.04 -5.06
N GLY A 141 30.40 -12.02 -5.90
CA GLY A 141 31.08 -11.90 -7.21
C GLY A 141 32.31 -11.01 -7.18
#